data_AF-A0A0G0KUP3-F1
#
_entry.id   AF-A0A0G0KUP3-F1
#
_cell.length_a   1.000
_cell.length_b   1.000
_cell.length_c   1.000
_cell.angle_alpha   90.00
_cell.angle_beta   90.00
_cell.angle_gamma   90.00
#
_symmetry.space_group_name_H-M   'P 1'
#
loop_
_entity.id
_entity.type
_entity.pdbx_description
1 polymer ?
#
loop_
_entity_poly.entity_id
_entity_poly.type
_entity_poly.pdbx_seq_one_letter_code
_entity_poly.pdbx_strand_id
1 'polypeptide(L)'
;DIEETKKELVAENAKKFALSVDDAFAYLSNDEGNRYWNVVKAIRGSDGKNAGILLMKLSLAENDVLVEKTITQVYLLSIGAVIVVLLLIFNHLRLFAYEVKAKKLEEIDKMKDDFISMASHELKSPLTAISGYSELLSDTFIKDANPDIKLAQKKYLGNIVISVERLKTLVEDLLDVSRIEQNRLPIDCKSTNLVPIISGIAEEMSVMAQQKKLDLINNIKNLPPVVADAERTKQILVNLLSNAIKYTPTGKVEIQSREDGEWVYITVADSGMGISSDNLQQLFSKFYRVQVAETANISGTGLGLWIAREIAQKMGGNLNAESIEGVGSHFTLKLKKFK
;
A
#
# COMPACT_ATOMS: atom_id res chain seq x y z
N ASP A 1 47.24 -40.75 49.25
CA ASP A 1 47.90 -39.64 49.95
C ASP A 1 47.05 -38.38 50.09
N ILE A 2 46.76 -37.57 49.06
CA ILE A 2 46.09 -36.26 49.24
C ILE A 2 44.64 -36.37 49.80
N GLU A 3 43.90 -37.42 49.45
CA GLU A 3 42.53 -37.66 49.96
C GLU A 3 42.50 -38.15 51.41
N GLU A 4 43.51 -38.91 51.81
CA GLU A 4 43.62 -39.50 53.15
C GLU A 4 43.98 -38.43 54.17
N THR A 5 44.92 -37.54 53.80
CA THR A 5 45.28 -36.37 54.60
C THR A 5 44.12 -35.37 54.70
N LYS A 6 43.28 -35.23 53.66
CA LYS A 6 42.06 -34.39 53.73
C LYS A 6 40.99 -34.98 54.64
N LYS A 7 40.80 -36.30 54.63
CA LYS A 7 39.86 -37.00 55.54
C LYS A 7 40.32 -36.88 57.00
N GLU A 8 41.62 -37.00 57.27
CA GLU A 8 42.18 -36.77 58.61
C GLU A 8 42.07 -35.31 59.05
N LEU A 9 42.37 -34.34 58.18
CA LEU A 9 42.29 -32.91 58.54
C LEU A 9 40.84 -32.44 58.79
N VAL A 10 39.86 -33.00 58.06
CA VAL A 10 38.44 -32.76 58.30
C VAL A 10 38.00 -33.42 59.61
N ALA A 11 38.46 -34.64 59.91
CA ALA A 11 38.17 -35.30 61.18
C ALA A 11 38.82 -34.61 62.39
N GLU A 12 40.01 -34.06 62.22
CA GLU A 12 40.76 -33.35 63.26
C GLU A 12 40.19 -31.94 63.51
N ASN A 13 39.83 -31.21 62.45
CA ASN A 13 39.12 -29.93 62.58
C ASN A 13 37.69 -30.10 63.08
N ALA A 14 37.01 -31.20 62.71
CA ALA A 14 35.73 -31.60 63.27
C ALA A 14 35.84 -31.88 64.77
N LYS A 15 36.88 -32.59 65.23
CA LYS A 15 37.18 -32.77 66.67
C LYS A 15 37.43 -31.44 67.39
N LYS A 16 38.12 -30.48 66.76
CA LYS A 16 38.40 -29.16 67.34
C LYS A 16 37.15 -28.27 67.42
N PHE A 17 36.26 -28.30 66.42
CA PHE A 17 35.03 -27.51 66.41
C PHE A 17 33.87 -28.12 67.20
N ALA A 18 33.85 -29.46 67.38
CA ALA A 18 32.90 -30.16 68.26
C ALA A 18 32.94 -29.68 69.72
N LEU A 19 34.04 -29.03 70.12
CA LEU A 19 34.32 -28.59 71.47
C LEU A 19 33.91 -27.13 71.75
N SER A 20 33.30 -26.42 70.79
CA SER A 20 32.93 -24.99 70.98
C SER A 20 31.50 -24.60 70.60
N VAL A 21 30.64 -25.52 70.13
CA VAL A 21 29.21 -25.24 69.92
C VAL A 21 28.41 -26.33 70.63
N ASP A 22 27.57 -25.94 71.59
CA ASP A 22 26.91 -26.81 72.56
C ASP A 22 26.35 -28.13 71.96
N ASP A 23 27.14 -29.18 72.15
CA ASP A 23 26.84 -30.62 72.07
C ASP A 23 26.33 -31.25 70.76
N ALA A 24 26.42 -30.62 69.59
CA ALA A 24 26.37 -31.32 68.30
C ALA A 24 26.88 -30.46 67.13
N PHE A 25 27.46 -31.10 66.11
CA PHE A 25 27.68 -30.46 64.81
C PHE A 25 27.35 -31.41 63.66
N ALA A 26 26.94 -30.84 62.53
CA ALA A 26 26.59 -31.58 61.32
C ALA A 26 27.42 -31.06 60.15
N TYR A 27 27.92 -31.96 59.31
CA TYR A 27 28.62 -31.61 58.09
C TYR A 27 28.25 -32.56 56.95
N LEU A 28 28.32 -32.02 55.72
CA LEU A 28 28.06 -32.78 54.52
C LEU A 28 29.36 -33.47 54.06
N SER A 29 29.30 -34.76 53.73
CA SER A 29 30.39 -35.46 53.05
C SER A 29 29.92 -36.05 51.74
N ASN A 30 30.84 -36.18 50.79
CA ASN A 30 30.63 -36.96 49.57
C ASN A 30 31.57 -38.18 49.61
N ASP A 31 31.04 -39.36 49.37
CA ASP A 31 31.76 -40.63 49.38
C ASP A 31 31.30 -41.43 48.16
N GLU A 32 32.21 -41.67 47.21
CA GLU A 32 31.94 -42.37 45.94
C GLU A 32 30.73 -41.80 45.13
N GLY A 33 30.47 -40.49 45.24
CA GLY A 33 29.37 -39.81 44.55
C GLY A 33 28.07 -39.70 45.35
N ASN A 34 27.98 -40.36 46.50
CA ASN A 34 26.82 -40.28 47.40
C ASN A 34 27.03 -39.22 48.47
N ARG A 35 26.03 -38.36 48.68
CA ARG A 35 26.05 -37.33 49.71
C ARG A 35 25.48 -37.86 51.02
N TYR A 36 26.14 -37.52 52.12
CA TYR A 36 25.71 -37.89 53.46
C TYR A 36 25.73 -36.69 54.39
N TRP A 37 24.72 -36.59 55.25
CA TRP A 37 24.77 -35.77 56.46
C TRP A 37 25.40 -36.58 57.57
N ASN A 38 26.57 -36.14 58.02
CA ASN A 38 27.22 -36.69 59.20
C ASN A 38 26.88 -35.79 60.37
N VAL A 39 26.21 -36.35 61.37
CA VAL A 39 25.90 -35.66 62.61
C VAL A 39 26.73 -36.30 63.71
N VAL A 40 27.52 -35.47 64.36
CA VAL A 40 28.39 -35.88 65.46
C VAL A 40 27.87 -35.21 66.74
N LYS A 41 27.52 -36.02 67.73
CA LYS A 41 26.98 -35.56 69.00
C LYS A 41 27.78 -36.16 70.16
N ALA A 42 28.23 -35.32 71.08
CA ALA A 42 28.85 -35.79 72.32
C ALA A 42 27.76 -36.34 73.25
N ILE A 43 27.99 -37.52 73.83
CA ILE A 43 27.13 -38.10 74.87
C ILE A 43 27.83 -37.86 76.21
N ARG A 44 27.12 -37.24 77.17
CA ARG A 44 27.61 -37.01 78.54
C ARG A 44 26.95 -37.98 79.51
N GLY A 45 27.70 -38.45 80.50
CA GLY A 45 27.20 -39.25 81.62
C GLY A 45 26.40 -38.39 82.61
N SER A 46 25.73 -39.03 83.56
CA SER A 46 24.95 -38.36 84.62
C SER A 46 25.80 -37.47 85.55
N ASP A 47 27.13 -37.56 85.46
CA ASP A 47 28.13 -36.75 86.18
C ASP A 47 28.62 -35.52 85.38
N GLY A 48 28.08 -35.30 84.17
CA GLY A 48 28.47 -34.20 83.29
C GLY A 48 29.77 -34.42 82.52
N LYS A 49 30.45 -35.58 82.70
CA LYS A 49 31.67 -35.93 81.96
C LYS A 49 31.33 -36.61 80.62
N ASN A 50 32.16 -36.41 79.61
CA ASN A 50 31.97 -36.99 78.28
C ASN A 50 32.10 -38.52 78.34
N ALA A 51 31.01 -39.22 78.01
CA ALA A 51 30.92 -40.68 78.02
C ALA A 51 31.16 -41.31 76.64
N GLY A 52 30.96 -40.57 75.55
CA GLY A 52 31.22 -41.06 74.19
C GLY A 52 30.86 -40.07 73.09
N ILE A 53 31.05 -40.48 71.84
CA ILE A 53 30.65 -39.73 70.64
C ILE A 53 29.67 -40.59 69.84
N LEU A 54 28.50 -40.05 69.55
CA LEU A 54 27.54 -40.63 68.61
C LEU A 54 27.80 -40.06 67.22
N LEU A 55 28.07 -40.96 66.28
CA LEU A 55 28.22 -40.65 64.85
C LEU A 55 27.02 -41.22 64.10
N MET A 56 26.22 -40.36 63.50
CA MET A 56 25.13 -40.75 62.62
C MET A 56 25.45 -40.31 61.20
N LYS A 57 25.43 -41.24 60.25
CA LYS A 57 25.61 -40.99 58.81
C LYS A 57 24.26 -41.20 58.11
N LEU A 58 23.61 -40.12 57.73
CA LEU A 58 22.32 -40.13 57.02
C LEU A 58 22.57 -39.98 55.52
N SER A 59 22.10 -40.94 54.72
CA SER A 59 22.20 -40.87 53.26
C SER A 59 21.22 -39.84 52.69
N LEU A 60 21.68 -39.04 51.74
CA LEU A 60 20.84 -38.14 50.95
C LEU A 60 20.47 -38.73 49.58
N ALA A 61 20.87 -39.96 49.27
CA ALA A 61 20.66 -40.54 47.94
C ALA A 61 19.19 -40.50 47.48
N GLU A 62 18.23 -40.79 48.37
CA GLU A 62 16.80 -40.70 48.04
C GLU A 62 16.34 -39.27 47.78
N ASN A 63 16.88 -38.30 48.52
CA ASN A 63 16.59 -36.87 48.31
C ASN A 63 17.19 -36.39 46.99
N ASP A 64 18.42 -36.81 46.67
CA ASP A 64 19.12 -36.45 45.45
C ASP A 64 18.37 -36.96 44.21
N VAL A 65 17.91 -38.22 44.24
CA VAL A 65 17.06 -38.80 43.20
C VAL A 65 15.72 -38.06 43.08
N LEU A 66 15.10 -37.70 44.20
CA LEU A 66 13.84 -36.94 44.21
C LEU A 66 14.04 -35.55 43.57
N VAL A 67 15.07 -34.83 43.98
CA VAL A 67 15.41 -33.49 43.47
C VAL A 67 15.71 -33.55 41.97
N GLU A 68 16.51 -34.51 41.51
CA GLU A 68 16.81 -34.68 40.09
C GLU A 68 15.55 -34.94 39.26
N LYS A 69 14.67 -35.81 39.76
CA LYS A 69 13.37 -36.09 39.12
C LYS A 69 12.49 -34.84 39.07
N THR A 70 12.40 -34.08 40.16
CA THR A 70 11.63 -32.83 40.22
C THR A 70 12.19 -31.79 39.25
N ILE A 71 13.52 -31.60 39.21
CA ILE A 71 14.17 -30.66 38.27
C ILE A 71 13.85 -31.05 36.83
N THR A 72 13.96 -32.34 36.49
CA THR A 72 13.65 -32.85 35.14
C THR A 72 12.19 -32.60 34.76
N GLN A 73 11.26 -32.82 35.69
CA GLN A 73 9.83 -32.53 35.48
C GLN A 73 9.58 -31.03 35.26
N VAL A 74 10.21 -30.15 36.03
CA VAL A 74 10.09 -28.70 35.86
C VAL A 74 10.59 -28.25 34.49
N TYR A 75 11.73 -28.79 34.01
CA TYR A 75 12.23 -28.49 32.68
C TYR A 75 11.28 -28.98 31.58
N LEU A 76 10.76 -30.20 31.68
CA LEU A 76 9.79 -30.74 30.72
C LEU A 76 8.52 -29.88 30.65
N LEU A 77 7.98 -29.48 31.81
CA LEU A 77 6.82 -28.58 31.89
C LEU A 77 7.11 -27.20 31.29
N SER A 78 8.29 -26.64 31.57
CA SER A 78 8.70 -25.32 31.05
C SER A 78 8.85 -25.33 29.54
N ILE A 79 9.48 -26.37 28.98
CA ILE A 79 9.61 -26.56 27.53
C ILE A 79 8.21 -26.72 26.90
N GLY A 80 7.34 -27.54 27.50
CA GLY A 80 5.96 -27.69 27.05
C GLY A 80 5.20 -26.37 27.02
N ALA A 81 5.30 -25.56 28.07
CA ALA A 81 4.68 -24.24 28.14
C ALA A 81 5.20 -23.29 27.04
N VAL A 82 6.51 -23.27 26.81
CA VAL A 82 7.12 -22.45 25.74
C VAL A 82 6.62 -22.91 24.36
N ILE A 83 6.54 -24.21 24.10
CA ILE A 83 6.00 -24.75 22.85
C ILE A 83 4.53 -24.31 22.66
N VAL A 84 3.70 -24.40 23.70
CA VAL A 84 2.30 -23.95 23.64
C VAL A 84 2.22 -22.45 23.32
N VAL A 85 3.02 -21.61 23.99
CA VAL A 85 3.06 -20.17 23.72
C VAL A 85 3.49 -19.89 22.27
N LEU A 86 4.52 -20.58 21.77
CA LEU A 86 4.95 -20.42 20.38
C LEU A 86 3.87 -20.83 19.38
N LEU A 87 3.14 -21.93 19.64
CA LEU A 87 2.00 -22.35 18.82
C LEU A 87 0.88 -21.31 18.82
N LEU A 88 0.57 -20.73 19.99
CA LEU A 88 -0.42 -19.66 20.11
C LEU A 88 0.00 -18.40 19.33
N ILE A 89 1.26 -17.99 19.44
CA ILE A 89 1.80 -16.84 18.68
C ILE A 89 1.72 -17.12 17.18
N PHE A 90 2.15 -18.29 16.73
CA PHE A 90 2.10 -18.65 15.31
C PHE A 90 0.66 -18.66 14.77
N ASN A 91 -0.29 -19.20 15.56
CA ASN A 91 -1.70 -19.18 15.20
C ASN A 91 -2.25 -17.75 15.14
N HIS A 92 -1.86 -16.88 16.08
CA HIS A 92 -2.27 -15.48 16.08
C HIS A 92 -1.74 -14.72 14.86
N LEU A 93 -0.46 -14.89 14.52
CA LEU A 93 0.14 -14.30 13.31
C LEU A 93 -0.57 -14.76 12.05
N ARG A 94 -0.90 -16.05 11.97
CA ARG A 94 -1.65 -16.61 10.84
C ARG A 94 -3.05 -16.01 10.74
N LEU A 95 -3.76 -15.87 11.86
CA LEU A 95 -5.09 -15.25 11.91
C LEU A 95 -5.05 -13.79 11.46
N PHE A 96 -4.07 -13.02 11.94
CA PHE A 96 -3.86 -11.64 11.53
C PHE A 96 -3.59 -11.51 10.02
N ALA A 97 -2.74 -12.39 9.47
CA ALA A 97 -2.48 -12.43 8.03
C ALA A 97 -3.74 -12.73 7.20
N TYR A 98 -4.63 -13.60 7.71
CA TYR A 98 -5.93 -13.85 7.06
C TYR A 98 -6.84 -12.64 7.09
N GLU A 99 -6.91 -11.93 8.22
CA GLU A 99 -7.75 -10.73 8.34
C GLU A 99 -7.29 -9.62 7.37
N VAL A 100 -5.98 -9.37 7.30
CA VAL A 100 -5.42 -8.40 6.34
C VAL A 100 -5.72 -8.80 4.90
N LYS A 101 -5.58 -10.10 4.57
CA LYS A 101 -5.90 -10.59 3.22
C LYS A 101 -7.39 -10.47 2.90
N ALA A 102 -8.27 -10.75 3.86
CA ALA A 102 -9.72 -10.63 3.71
C ALA A 102 -10.13 -9.19 3.47
N LYS A 103 -9.65 -8.23 4.27
CA LYS A 103 -9.90 -6.79 4.07
C LYS A 103 -9.45 -6.32 2.70
N LYS A 104 -8.26 -6.72 2.25
CA LYS A 104 -7.77 -6.37 0.91
C LYS A 104 -8.64 -6.97 -0.21
N LEU A 105 -9.17 -8.18 -0.02
CA LEU A 105 -10.09 -8.79 -0.98
C LEU A 105 -11.42 -8.03 -1.04
N GLU A 106 -11.96 -7.66 0.12
CA GLU A 106 -13.20 -6.90 0.24
C GLU A 106 -13.06 -5.50 -0.38
N GLU A 107 -11.93 -4.83 -0.18
CA GLU A 107 -11.62 -3.56 -0.87
C GLU A 107 -11.60 -3.72 -2.40
N ILE A 108 -11.01 -4.82 -2.90
CA ILE A 108 -10.97 -5.12 -4.34
C ILE A 108 -12.37 -5.40 -4.89
N ASP A 109 -13.15 -6.23 -4.21
CA ASP A 109 -14.52 -6.54 -4.62
C ASP A 109 -15.40 -5.28 -4.62
N LYS A 110 -15.28 -4.44 -3.59
CA LYS A 110 -15.98 -3.15 -3.55
C LYS A 110 -15.59 -2.24 -4.71
N MET A 111 -14.29 -2.10 -4.99
CA MET A 111 -13.82 -1.33 -6.15
C MET A 111 -14.34 -1.87 -7.48
N LYS A 112 -14.49 -3.21 -7.60
CA LYS A 112 -15.05 -3.86 -8.79
C LYS A 112 -16.56 -3.62 -8.92
N ASP A 113 -17.31 -3.65 -7.82
CA ASP A 113 -18.74 -3.35 -7.84
C ASP A 113 -19.00 -1.87 -8.17
N ASP A 114 -18.22 -0.97 -7.55
CA ASP A 114 -18.24 0.46 -7.86
C ASP A 114 -17.90 0.71 -9.33
N PHE A 115 -16.93 -0.03 -9.89
CA PHE A 115 -16.59 0.00 -11.31
C PHE A 115 -17.76 -0.38 -12.21
N ILE A 116 -18.40 -1.54 -11.95
CA ILE A 116 -19.51 -2.03 -12.78
C ILE A 116 -20.68 -1.06 -12.73
N SER A 117 -20.99 -0.55 -11.53
CA SER A 117 -22.05 0.44 -11.32
C SER A 117 -21.76 1.74 -12.09
N MET A 118 -20.57 2.32 -11.91
CA MET A 118 -20.17 3.56 -12.56
C MET A 118 -20.14 3.42 -14.09
N ALA A 119 -19.54 2.34 -14.60
CA ALA A 119 -19.52 2.06 -16.02
C ALA A 119 -20.94 1.95 -16.59
N SER A 120 -21.84 1.26 -15.89
CA SER A 120 -23.24 1.13 -16.31
C SER A 120 -23.94 2.49 -16.36
N HIS A 121 -23.72 3.37 -15.37
CA HIS A 121 -24.29 4.72 -15.34
C HIS A 121 -23.75 5.61 -16.47
N GLU A 122 -22.43 5.63 -16.67
CA GLU A 122 -21.79 6.45 -17.72
C GLU A 122 -22.08 5.91 -19.13
N LEU A 123 -22.37 4.61 -19.30
CA LEU A 123 -22.88 4.05 -20.57
C LEU A 123 -24.35 4.39 -20.82
N LYS A 124 -25.18 4.36 -19.76
CA LYS A 124 -26.63 4.59 -19.87
C LYS A 124 -26.96 6.01 -20.31
N SER A 125 -26.21 7.01 -19.85
CA SER A 125 -26.45 8.43 -20.20
C SER A 125 -26.36 8.73 -21.71
N PRO A 126 -25.24 8.45 -22.41
CA PRO A 126 -25.14 8.67 -23.85
C PRO A 126 -26.11 7.79 -24.64
N LEU A 127 -26.37 6.55 -24.19
CA LEU A 127 -27.33 5.67 -24.85
C LEU A 127 -28.75 6.25 -24.79
N THR A 128 -29.17 6.78 -23.64
CA THR A 128 -30.48 7.43 -23.47
C THR A 128 -30.59 8.67 -24.36
N ALA A 129 -29.52 9.46 -24.48
CA ALA A 129 -29.48 10.61 -25.38
C ALA A 129 -29.60 10.19 -26.86
N ILE A 130 -28.89 9.14 -27.28
CA ILE A 130 -28.97 8.60 -28.64
C ILE A 130 -30.40 8.14 -28.95
N SER A 131 -31.01 7.35 -28.07
CA SER A 131 -32.39 6.88 -28.25
C SER A 131 -33.37 8.05 -28.35
N GLY A 132 -33.34 8.99 -27.41
CA GLY A 132 -34.26 10.13 -27.40
C GLY A 132 -34.10 11.04 -28.62
N TYR A 133 -32.88 11.38 -29.03
CA TYR A 133 -32.67 12.18 -30.25
C TYR A 133 -33.04 11.40 -31.52
N SER A 134 -32.89 10.07 -31.53
CA SER A 134 -33.31 9.24 -32.66
C SER A 134 -34.83 9.17 -32.79
N GLU A 135 -35.56 9.09 -31.67
CA GLU A 135 -37.03 9.18 -31.64
C GLU A 135 -37.51 10.55 -32.17
N LEU A 136 -36.92 11.65 -31.68
CA LEU A 136 -37.23 13.00 -32.16
C LEU A 136 -36.91 13.20 -33.65
N LEU A 137 -35.84 12.58 -34.15
CA LEU A 137 -35.55 12.56 -35.57
C LEU A 137 -36.62 11.79 -36.35
N SER A 138 -36.98 10.58 -35.90
CA SER A 138 -38.01 9.76 -36.54
C SER A 138 -39.36 10.49 -36.65
N ASP A 139 -39.77 11.19 -35.59
CA ASP A 139 -41.02 11.97 -35.55
C ASP A 139 -41.01 13.18 -36.50
N THR A 140 -39.83 13.75 -36.77
CA THR A 140 -39.66 14.92 -37.64
C THR A 140 -39.43 14.55 -39.10
N PHE A 141 -39.06 13.30 -39.42
CA PHE A 141 -38.85 12.83 -40.80
C PHE A 141 -40.14 12.77 -41.63
N ILE A 142 -41.31 12.68 -40.99
CA ILE A 142 -42.63 12.56 -41.65
C ILE A 142 -43.28 13.94 -41.91
N LYS A 143 -42.81 15.01 -41.26
CA LYS A 143 -43.42 16.36 -41.37
C LYS A 143 -42.65 17.22 -42.38
N ASP A 144 -43.43 17.89 -43.23
CA ASP A 144 -43.00 18.68 -44.40
C ASP A 144 -41.78 19.60 -44.17
N ALA A 145 -41.10 19.91 -45.28
CA ALA A 145 -39.80 20.57 -45.41
C ALA A 145 -39.70 22.03 -44.90
N ASN A 146 -40.13 22.29 -43.66
CA ASN A 146 -39.92 23.58 -42.99
C ASN A 146 -38.42 23.75 -42.64
N PRO A 147 -37.78 24.88 -42.98
CA PRO A 147 -36.41 25.20 -42.60
C PRO A 147 -36.10 25.02 -41.11
N ASP A 148 -37.05 25.32 -40.22
CA ASP A 148 -36.86 25.21 -38.76
C ASP A 148 -36.75 23.73 -38.31
N ILE A 149 -37.49 22.84 -38.98
CA ILE A 149 -37.44 21.39 -38.72
C ILE A 149 -36.09 20.84 -39.17
N LYS A 150 -35.56 21.27 -40.33
CA LYS A 150 -34.23 20.88 -40.79
C LYS A 150 -33.12 21.32 -39.84
N LEU A 151 -33.22 22.52 -39.26
CA LEU A 151 -32.26 23.01 -38.28
C LEU A 151 -32.29 22.16 -36.99
N ALA A 152 -33.49 21.81 -36.51
CA ALA A 152 -33.67 20.92 -35.36
C ALA A 152 -33.11 19.51 -35.63
N GLN A 153 -33.41 18.93 -36.79
CA GLN A 153 -32.86 17.63 -37.22
C GLN A 153 -31.33 17.64 -37.24
N LYS A 154 -30.72 18.69 -37.79
CA LYS A 154 -29.25 18.85 -37.80
C LYS A 154 -28.69 18.89 -36.38
N LYS A 155 -29.38 19.56 -35.45
CA LYS A 155 -28.98 19.60 -34.03
C LYS A 155 -29.10 18.23 -33.36
N TYR A 156 -30.20 17.50 -33.59
CA TYR A 156 -30.39 16.15 -33.04
C TYR A 156 -29.32 15.19 -33.55
N LEU A 157 -29.03 15.20 -34.86
CA LEU A 157 -27.97 14.39 -35.45
C LEU A 157 -26.60 14.74 -34.85
N GLY A 158 -26.31 16.04 -34.69
CA GLY A 158 -25.09 16.50 -34.03
C GLY A 158 -24.95 15.95 -32.60
N ASN A 159 -26.03 15.97 -31.82
CA ASN A 159 -26.04 15.44 -30.46
C ASN A 159 -25.86 13.92 -30.40
N ILE A 160 -26.42 13.17 -31.37
CA ILE A 160 -26.20 11.73 -31.51
C ILE A 160 -24.72 11.47 -31.76
N VAL A 161 -24.10 12.17 -32.72
CA VAL A 161 -22.67 12.00 -33.05
C VAL A 161 -21.79 12.27 -31.82
N ILE A 162 -22.07 13.34 -31.08
CA ILE A 162 -21.35 13.65 -29.82
C ILE A 162 -21.50 12.52 -28.80
N SER A 163 -22.71 11.97 -28.66
CA SER A 163 -22.99 10.89 -27.71
C SER A 163 -22.31 9.58 -28.10
N VAL A 164 -22.24 9.28 -29.40
CA VAL A 164 -21.52 8.11 -29.94
C VAL A 164 -20.01 8.23 -29.70
N GLU A 165 -19.42 9.41 -29.94
CA GLU A 165 -17.99 9.60 -29.70
C GLU A 165 -17.65 9.46 -28.21
N ARG A 166 -18.49 10.01 -27.32
CA ARG A 166 -18.36 9.80 -25.86
C ARG A 166 -18.41 8.33 -25.48
N LEU A 167 -19.34 7.57 -26.07
CA LEU A 167 -19.48 6.15 -25.83
C LEU A 167 -18.23 5.38 -26.29
N LYS A 168 -17.70 5.73 -27.46
CA LYS A 168 -16.48 5.14 -28.02
C LYS A 168 -15.28 5.40 -27.11
N THR A 169 -15.05 6.64 -26.67
CA THR A 169 -13.97 6.96 -25.72
C THR A 169 -14.10 6.17 -24.42
N LEU A 170 -15.32 6.05 -23.87
CA LEU A 170 -15.55 5.27 -22.66
C LEU A 170 -15.21 3.78 -22.87
N VAL A 171 -15.61 3.18 -24.00
CA VAL A 171 -15.25 1.79 -24.31
C VAL A 171 -13.74 1.61 -24.47
N GLU A 172 -13.06 2.54 -25.13
CA GLU A 172 -11.60 2.54 -25.27
C GLU A 172 -10.90 2.63 -23.91
N ASP A 173 -11.34 3.53 -23.03
CA ASP A 173 -10.83 3.65 -21.66
C ASP A 173 -10.97 2.33 -20.89
N LEU A 174 -12.14 1.66 -20.98
CA LEU A 174 -12.39 0.37 -20.33
C LEU A 174 -11.46 -0.74 -20.86
N LEU A 175 -11.21 -0.75 -22.17
CA LEU A 175 -10.27 -1.70 -22.79
C LEU A 175 -8.83 -1.43 -22.36
N ASP A 176 -8.43 -0.17 -22.28
CA ASP A 176 -7.09 0.21 -21.82
C ASP A 176 -6.89 -0.16 -20.34
N VAL A 177 -7.89 0.03 -19.48
CA VAL A 177 -7.87 -0.45 -18.08
C VAL A 177 -7.61 -1.95 -18.03
N SER A 178 -8.40 -2.74 -18.78
CA SER A 178 -8.25 -4.20 -18.82
C SER A 178 -6.87 -4.63 -19.30
N ARG A 179 -6.33 -3.96 -20.34
CA ARG A 179 -4.98 -4.23 -20.85
C ARG A 179 -3.89 -3.85 -19.86
N ILE A 180 -4.03 -2.75 -19.14
CA ILE A 180 -3.07 -2.31 -18.13
C ILE A 180 -3.04 -3.30 -16.97
N GLU A 181 -4.19 -3.73 -16.45
CA GLU A 181 -4.28 -4.71 -15.35
C GLU A 181 -3.66 -6.06 -15.70
N GLN A 182 -3.82 -6.49 -16.96
CA GLN A 182 -3.21 -7.72 -17.46
C GLN A 182 -1.73 -7.54 -17.84
N ASN A 183 -1.16 -6.35 -17.65
CA ASN A 183 0.17 -5.96 -18.09
C ASN A 183 0.42 -6.18 -19.60
N ARG A 184 -0.64 -6.04 -20.40
CA ARG A 184 -0.67 -6.30 -21.86
C ARG A 184 -0.81 -5.03 -22.70
N LEU A 185 -0.78 -3.84 -22.10
CA LEU A 185 -0.84 -2.60 -22.85
C LEU A 185 0.40 -2.48 -23.77
N PRO A 186 0.24 -2.46 -25.11
CA PRO A 186 1.36 -2.30 -26.02
C PRO A 186 1.89 -0.86 -25.92
N ILE A 187 3.19 -0.72 -25.70
CA ILE A 187 3.92 0.55 -25.73
C ILE A 187 5.16 0.34 -26.58
N ASP A 188 5.31 1.18 -27.61
CA ASP A 188 6.44 1.15 -28.54
C ASP A 188 7.27 2.43 -28.38
N CYS A 189 8.17 2.42 -27.40
CA CYS A 189 9.03 3.58 -27.11
C CYS A 189 10.11 3.76 -28.18
N LYS A 190 10.08 4.90 -28.86
CA LYS A 190 11.07 5.32 -29.88
C LYS A 190 11.62 6.70 -29.58
N SER A 191 12.69 7.09 -30.29
CA SER A 191 13.13 8.48 -30.33
C SER A 191 12.00 9.35 -30.90
N THR A 192 11.44 10.21 -30.07
CA THR A 192 10.26 11.00 -30.41
C THR A 192 10.50 12.48 -30.11
N ASN A 193 10.25 13.33 -31.11
CA ASN A 193 10.22 14.77 -30.93
C ASN A 193 8.82 15.20 -30.46
N LEU A 194 8.74 15.75 -29.24
CA LEU A 194 7.46 16.12 -28.62
C LEU A 194 6.90 17.45 -29.12
N VAL A 195 7.74 18.34 -29.64
CA VAL A 195 7.34 19.69 -30.08
C VAL A 195 6.19 19.65 -31.11
N PRO A 196 6.28 18.89 -32.22
CA PRO A 196 5.18 18.83 -33.19
C PRO A 196 3.91 18.18 -32.61
N ILE A 197 4.06 17.17 -31.75
CA ILE A 197 2.93 16.49 -31.11
C ILE A 197 2.17 17.47 -30.22
N ILE A 198 2.88 18.18 -29.33
CA ILE A 198 2.27 19.13 -28.41
C ILE A 198 1.62 20.29 -29.18
N SER A 199 2.29 20.79 -30.22
CA SER A 199 1.77 21.91 -31.02
C SER A 199 0.47 21.53 -31.73
N GLY A 200 0.41 20.34 -32.34
CA GLY A 200 -0.82 19.83 -32.96
C GLY A 200 -1.96 19.66 -31.95
N ILE A 201 -1.67 19.11 -30.77
CA ILE A 201 -2.68 18.97 -29.71
C ILE A 201 -3.16 20.35 -29.22
N ALA A 202 -2.24 21.30 -29.03
CA ALA A 202 -2.61 22.66 -28.59
C ALA A 202 -3.52 23.35 -29.62
N GLU A 203 -3.27 23.15 -30.91
CA GLU A 203 -4.12 23.66 -31.99
C GLU A 203 -5.51 22.99 -31.97
N GLU A 204 -5.58 21.66 -31.86
CA GLU A 204 -6.85 20.92 -31.72
C GLU A 204 -7.66 21.39 -30.49
N MET A 205 -7.00 21.59 -29.36
CA MET A 205 -7.61 22.00 -28.09
C MET A 205 -8.00 23.49 -28.07
N SER A 206 -7.38 24.32 -28.92
CA SER A 206 -7.65 25.77 -28.98
C SER A 206 -9.12 26.06 -29.32
N VAL A 207 -9.74 25.25 -30.17
CA VAL A 207 -11.16 25.39 -30.54
C VAL A 207 -12.07 25.22 -29.33
N MET A 208 -11.79 24.21 -28.49
CA MET A 208 -12.56 23.96 -27.27
C MET A 208 -12.32 25.04 -26.21
N ALA A 209 -11.07 25.51 -26.07
CA ALA A 209 -10.73 26.61 -25.17
C ALA A 209 -11.45 27.90 -25.57
N GLN A 210 -11.47 28.25 -26.88
CA GLN A 210 -12.18 29.42 -27.40
C GLN A 210 -13.69 29.35 -27.20
N GLN A 211 -14.30 28.18 -27.38
CA GLN A 211 -15.74 27.98 -27.10
C GLN A 211 -16.10 28.27 -25.64
N LYS A 212 -15.17 28.00 -24.71
CA LYS A 212 -15.27 28.34 -23.29
C LYS A 212 -14.71 29.72 -22.92
N LYS A 213 -14.18 30.48 -23.88
CA LYS A 213 -13.52 31.79 -23.66
C LYS A 213 -12.33 31.70 -22.69
N LEU A 214 -11.53 30.63 -22.81
CA LEU A 214 -10.30 30.44 -22.06
C LEU A 214 -9.08 30.80 -22.92
N ASP A 215 -8.05 31.37 -22.29
CA ASP A 215 -6.76 31.62 -22.94
C ASP A 215 -5.92 30.34 -22.89
N LEU A 216 -5.68 29.71 -24.06
CA LEU A 216 -4.76 28.59 -24.18
C LEU A 216 -3.38 29.08 -24.63
N ILE A 217 -2.39 28.99 -23.73
CA ILE A 217 -1.03 29.46 -23.95
C ILE A 217 -0.12 28.25 -24.22
N ASN A 218 0.48 28.20 -25.40
CA ASN A 218 1.52 27.22 -25.72
C ASN A 218 2.91 27.85 -25.55
N ASN A 219 3.59 27.50 -24.47
CA ASN A 219 4.93 27.98 -24.11
C ASN A 219 5.96 26.84 -24.17
N ILE A 220 5.79 25.92 -25.12
CA ILE A 220 6.75 24.85 -25.37
C ILE A 220 8.00 25.41 -26.02
N LYS A 221 9.13 25.17 -25.36
CA LYS A 221 10.47 25.47 -25.89
C LYS A 221 10.95 24.33 -26.80
N ASN A 222 12.05 24.57 -27.50
CA ASN A 222 12.72 23.52 -28.25
C ASN A 222 13.20 22.43 -27.26
N LEU A 223 12.85 21.17 -27.52
CA LEU A 223 13.11 20.04 -26.63
C LEU A 223 13.99 19.00 -27.30
N PRO A 224 14.90 18.34 -26.56
CA PRO A 224 15.59 17.17 -27.08
C PRO A 224 14.59 16.02 -27.30
N PRO A 225 14.89 15.08 -28.21
CA PRO A 225 14.08 13.88 -28.38
C PRO A 225 14.00 13.07 -27.08
N VAL A 226 12.87 12.40 -26.85
CA VAL A 226 12.64 11.54 -25.68
C VAL A 226 12.45 10.08 -26.10
N VAL A 227 12.66 9.16 -25.16
CA VAL A 227 12.25 7.76 -25.29
C VAL A 227 10.77 7.67 -24.92
N ALA A 228 9.88 7.68 -25.91
CA ALA A 228 8.44 7.65 -25.69
C ALA A 228 7.69 7.03 -26.87
N ASP A 229 6.48 6.55 -26.61
CA ASP A 229 5.50 6.20 -27.63
C ASP A 229 4.70 7.47 -27.99
N ALA A 230 4.73 7.86 -29.26
CA ALA A 230 4.13 9.11 -29.72
C ALA A 230 2.61 9.15 -29.53
N GLU A 231 1.90 8.06 -29.83
CA GLU A 231 0.43 8.01 -29.76
C GLU A 231 -0.03 7.98 -28.31
N ARG A 232 0.67 7.19 -27.47
CA ARG A 232 0.40 7.13 -26.03
C ARG A 232 0.74 8.45 -25.32
N THR A 233 1.76 9.16 -25.78
CA THR A 233 2.07 10.51 -25.29
C THR A 233 0.99 11.51 -25.70
N LYS A 234 0.48 11.43 -26.96
CA LYS A 234 -0.68 12.21 -27.40
C LYS A 234 -1.89 11.96 -26.50
N GLN A 235 -2.21 10.69 -26.21
CA GLN A 235 -3.31 10.30 -25.33
C GLN A 235 -3.19 10.93 -23.93
N ILE A 236 -2.00 10.89 -23.31
CA ILE A 236 -1.75 11.54 -22.02
C ILE A 236 -2.04 13.04 -22.11
N LEU A 237 -1.44 13.74 -23.08
CA LEU A 237 -1.53 15.19 -23.19
C LEU A 237 -2.94 15.68 -23.53
N VAL A 238 -3.67 14.96 -24.38
CA VAL A 238 -5.08 15.22 -24.66
C VAL A 238 -5.92 15.09 -23.38
N ASN A 239 -5.69 14.06 -22.57
CA ASN A 239 -6.39 13.90 -21.30
C ASN A 239 -6.05 15.04 -20.32
N LEU A 240 -4.79 15.47 -20.23
CA LEU A 240 -4.41 16.58 -19.35
C LEU A 240 -5.01 17.92 -19.80
N LEU A 241 -4.90 18.27 -21.08
CA LEU A 241 -5.43 19.53 -21.62
C LEU A 241 -6.96 19.58 -21.61
N SER A 242 -7.62 18.47 -21.96
CA SER A 242 -9.09 18.39 -21.87
C SER A 242 -9.57 18.56 -20.43
N ASN A 243 -8.90 17.94 -19.45
CA ASN A 243 -9.21 18.16 -18.03
C ASN A 243 -8.98 19.63 -17.62
N ALA A 244 -7.84 20.22 -17.98
CA ALA A 244 -7.57 21.63 -17.69
C ALA A 244 -8.67 22.57 -18.24
N ILE A 245 -9.08 22.40 -19.50
CA ILE A 245 -10.17 23.19 -20.12
C ILE A 245 -11.51 22.90 -19.45
N LYS A 246 -11.78 21.65 -19.09
CA LYS A 246 -13.04 21.21 -18.50
C LYS A 246 -13.25 21.76 -17.09
N TYR A 247 -12.21 21.74 -16.25
CA TYR A 247 -12.24 22.17 -14.85
C TYR A 247 -11.83 23.64 -14.63
N THR A 248 -11.58 24.39 -15.71
CA THR A 248 -11.42 25.85 -15.69
C THR A 248 -12.69 26.52 -16.22
N PRO A 249 -13.49 27.19 -15.38
CA PRO A 249 -14.65 27.97 -15.83
C PRO A 249 -14.23 29.25 -16.56
N THR A 250 -13.24 29.97 -16.01
CA THR A 250 -12.71 31.24 -16.52
C THR A 250 -11.22 31.32 -16.21
N GLY A 251 -10.44 31.94 -17.10
CA GLY A 251 -9.00 32.13 -16.90
C GLY A 251 -8.19 31.50 -18.03
N LYS A 252 -7.08 30.85 -17.69
CA LYS A 252 -6.11 30.35 -18.67
C LYS A 252 -5.68 28.91 -18.42
N VAL A 253 -5.29 28.26 -19.51
CA VAL A 253 -4.61 26.97 -19.52
C VAL A 253 -3.28 27.17 -20.24
N GLU A 254 -2.18 26.73 -19.64
CA GLU A 254 -0.84 26.89 -20.17
C GLU A 254 -0.15 25.53 -20.29
N ILE A 255 0.46 25.25 -21.43
CA ILE A 255 1.35 24.11 -21.61
C ILE A 255 2.78 24.60 -21.76
N GLN A 256 3.66 24.11 -20.88
CA GLN A 256 5.05 24.53 -20.81
C GLN A 256 5.97 23.32 -20.70
N SER A 257 7.24 23.53 -21.05
CA SER A 257 8.26 22.49 -20.94
C SER A 257 9.52 22.97 -20.25
N ARG A 258 10.17 22.05 -19.53
CA ARG A 258 11.50 22.22 -18.98
C ARG A 258 12.32 20.95 -19.14
N GLU A 259 13.63 21.10 -19.17
CA GLU A 259 14.56 19.99 -19.13
C GLU A 259 15.43 20.08 -17.88
N ASP A 260 15.77 18.92 -17.31
CA ASP A 260 16.66 18.80 -16.17
C ASP A 260 17.41 17.47 -16.24
N GLY A 261 18.73 17.54 -16.40
CA GLY A 261 19.61 16.40 -16.62
C GLY A 261 19.13 15.49 -17.76
N GLU A 262 18.80 14.25 -17.42
CA GLU A 262 18.38 13.16 -18.30
C GLU A 262 16.86 13.16 -18.60
N TRP A 263 16.13 14.18 -18.13
CA TRP A 263 14.67 14.20 -18.16
C TRP A 263 14.11 15.44 -18.84
N VAL A 264 12.96 15.26 -19.49
CA VAL A 264 12.08 16.30 -20.02
C VAL A 264 10.79 16.29 -19.22
N TYR A 265 10.31 17.47 -18.87
CA TYR A 265 9.08 17.68 -18.13
C TYR A 265 8.14 18.53 -18.98
N ILE A 266 6.91 18.06 -19.15
CA ILE A 266 5.83 18.80 -19.77
C ILE A 266 4.79 19.07 -18.69
N THR A 267 4.50 20.34 -18.45
CA THR A 267 3.52 20.76 -17.45
C THR A 267 2.32 21.39 -18.14
N VAL A 268 1.13 20.87 -17.83
CA VAL A 268 -0.15 21.50 -18.14
C VAL A 268 -0.64 22.19 -16.88
N ALA A 269 -0.69 23.52 -16.90
CA ALA A 269 -1.13 24.36 -15.80
C ALA A 269 -2.50 24.97 -16.12
N ASP A 270 -3.41 24.96 -15.15
CA ASP A 270 -4.72 25.58 -15.25
C ASP A 270 -4.95 26.55 -14.09
N SER A 271 -5.76 27.59 -14.32
CA SER A 271 -6.25 28.50 -13.27
C SER A 271 -7.68 28.15 -12.85
N GLY A 272 -8.01 26.85 -12.84
CA GLY A 272 -9.35 26.36 -12.57
C GLY A 272 -9.68 26.29 -11.08
N MET A 273 -10.64 25.43 -10.74
CA MET A 273 -11.15 25.28 -9.38
C MET A 273 -10.10 24.78 -8.37
N GLY A 274 -8.99 24.21 -8.85
CA GLY A 274 -8.01 23.56 -7.99
C GLY A 274 -8.53 22.27 -7.35
N ILE A 275 -7.68 21.64 -6.54
CA ILE A 275 -7.93 20.34 -5.90
C ILE A 275 -7.43 20.44 -4.46
N SER A 276 -8.27 20.06 -3.50
CA SER A 276 -7.89 20.00 -2.08
C SER A 276 -6.81 18.92 -1.83
N SER A 277 -6.07 19.05 -0.74
CA SER A 277 -4.99 18.11 -0.38
C SER A 277 -5.46 16.65 -0.28
N ASP A 278 -6.66 16.45 0.28
CA ASP A 278 -7.22 15.12 0.51
C ASP A 278 -7.60 14.46 -0.81
N ASN A 279 -8.18 15.24 -1.72
CA ASN A 279 -8.56 14.78 -3.04
C ASN A 279 -7.34 14.52 -3.94
N LEU A 280 -6.25 15.29 -3.75
CA LEU A 280 -5.02 15.13 -4.52
C LEU A 280 -4.34 13.78 -4.27
N GLN A 281 -4.48 13.20 -3.07
CA GLN A 281 -3.95 11.87 -2.74
C GLN A 281 -4.64 10.75 -3.52
N GLN A 282 -5.93 10.92 -3.84
CA GLN A 282 -6.75 9.94 -4.53
C GLN A 282 -6.92 10.26 -6.03
N LEU A 283 -6.35 11.36 -6.52
CA LEU A 283 -6.56 11.87 -7.88
C LEU A 283 -6.21 10.88 -8.99
N PHE A 284 -5.22 10.04 -8.75
CA PHE A 284 -4.79 9.00 -9.68
C PHE A 284 -5.40 7.63 -9.37
N SER A 285 -6.38 7.53 -8.47
CA SER A 285 -7.10 6.29 -8.22
C SER A 285 -8.14 6.05 -9.30
N LYS A 286 -8.42 4.78 -9.61
CA LYS A 286 -9.44 4.40 -10.58
C LYS A 286 -10.81 4.92 -10.15
N PHE A 287 -11.58 5.45 -11.10
CA PHE A 287 -12.97 5.92 -10.92
C PHE A 287 -13.10 7.07 -9.92
N TYR A 288 -11.98 7.59 -9.43
CA TYR A 288 -12.01 8.65 -8.47
C TYR A 288 -12.40 9.96 -9.15
N ARG A 289 -13.42 10.60 -8.60
CA ARG A 289 -13.89 11.92 -9.00
C ARG A 289 -14.15 12.72 -7.74
N VAL A 290 -13.65 13.95 -7.71
CA VAL A 290 -14.01 14.92 -6.68
C VAL A 290 -15.52 15.15 -6.77
N GLN A 291 -16.27 14.79 -5.74
CA GLN A 291 -17.73 14.95 -5.66
C GLN A 291 -18.06 16.24 -4.90
N VAL A 292 -17.95 17.38 -5.57
CA VAL A 292 -18.37 18.69 -5.05
C VAL A 292 -19.49 19.21 -5.95
N ALA A 293 -20.37 20.07 -5.42
CA ALA A 293 -21.50 20.63 -6.18
C ALA A 293 -21.07 21.25 -7.52
N GLU A 294 -19.87 21.83 -7.56
CA GLU A 294 -19.27 22.48 -8.74
C GLU A 294 -18.75 21.49 -9.79
N THR A 295 -18.39 20.26 -9.38
CA THR A 295 -17.91 19.19 -10.28
C THR A 295 -18.99 18.17 -10.64
N ALA A 296 -20.14 18.18 -9.95
CA ALA A 296 -21.23 17.22 -10.13
C ALA A 296 -21.79 17.20 -11.56
N ASN A 297 -21.89 18.35 -12.22
CA ASN A 297 -22.39 18.48 -13.60
C ASN A 297 -21.34 18.20 -14.67
N ILE A 298 -20.08 17.96 -14.28
CA ILE A 298 -18.95 17.78 -15.20
C ILE A 298 -18.80 16.28 -15.51
N SER A 299 -19.39 15.81 -16.62
CA SER A 299 -19.34 14.40 -17.06
C SER A 299 -17.91 13.85 -17.21
N GLY A 300 -17.62 12.65 -16.72
CA GLY A 300 -16.29 12.04 -16.84
C GLY A 300 -16.20 10.68 -16.16
N THR A 301 -15.33 9.82 -16.68
CA THR A 301 -15.22 8.40 -16.27
C THR A 301 -14.39 8.20 -14.99
N GLY A 302 -13.56 9.19 -14.63
CA GLY A 302 -12.57 9.05 -13.55
C GLY A 302 -11.41 8.12 -13.91
N LEU A 303 -11.29 7.71 -15.17
CA LEU A 303 -10.24 6.79 -15.64
C LEU A 303 -9.06 7.52 -16.28
N GLY A 304 -9.31 8.63 -16.96
CA GLY A 304 -8.31 9.27 -17.81
C GLY A 304 -6.98 9.58 -17.11
N LEU A 305 -7.00 10.15 -15.90
CA LEU A 305 -5.78 10.45 -15.14
C LEU A 305 -5.04 9.20 -14.66
N TRP A 306 -5.76 8.16 -14.23
CA TRP A 306 -5.15 6.88 -13.87
C TRP A 306 -4.49 6.24 -15.10
N ILE A 307 -5.20 6.14 -16.23
CA ILE A 307 -4.67 5.61 -17.50
C ILE A 307 -3.41 6.39 -17.91
N ALA A 308 -3.48 7.72 -17.88
CA ALA A 308 -2.35 8.58 -18.24
C ALA A 308 -1.12 8.33 -17.36
N ARG A 309 -1.31 8.12 -16.06
CA ARG A 309 -0.20 7.82 -15.13
C ARG A 309 0.39 6.44 -15.39
N GLU A 310 -0.43 5.42 -15.60
CA GLU A 310 0.02 4.06 -15.91
C GLU A 310 0.79 4.01 -17.24
N ILE A 311 0.32 4.72 -18.27
CA ILE A 311 1.03 4.86 -19.55
C ILE A 311 2.39 5.53 -19.32
N ALA A 312 2.42 6.66 -18.59
CA ALA A 312 3.68 7.37 -18.30
C ALA A 312 4.69 6.48 -17.56
N GLN A 313 4.23 5.71 -16.58
CA GLN A 313 5.07 4.78 -15.81
C GLN A 313 5.58 3.61 -16.65
N LYS A 314 4.74 3.05 -17.53
CA LYS A 314 5.16 2.00 -18.46
C LYS A 314 6.19 2.49 -19.49
N MET A 315 6.20 3.78 -19.83
CA MET A 315 7.27 4.40 -20.63
C MET A 315 8.56 4.69 -19.83
N GLY A 316 8.62 4.34 -18.54
CA GLY A 316 9.75 4.63 -17.65
C GLY A 316 9.78 6.07 -17.13
N GLY A 317 8.69 6.82 -17.34
CA GLY A 317 8.47 8.17 -16.84
C GLY A 317 7.59 8.19 -15.60
N ASN A 318 6.95 9.34 -15.34
CA ASN A 318 5.90 9.45 -14.32
C ASN A 318 5.00 10.65 -14.62
N LEU A 319 3.80 10.65 -14.03
CA LEU A 319 2.86 11.77 -14.05
C LEU A 319 2.57 12.20 -12.62
N ASN A 320 2.79 13.49 -12.33
CA ASN A 320 2.56 14.08 -11.01
C ASN A 320 1.57 15.25 -11.11
N ALA A 321 0.90 15.56 -10.00
CA ALA A 321 -0.01 16.69 -9.90
C ALA A 321 0.31 17.52 -8.65
N GLU A 322 0.26 18.83 -8.80
CA GLU A 322 0.33 19.82 -7.71
C GLU A 322 -0.86 20.76 -7.89
N SER A 323 -1.59 21.06 -6.82
CA SER A 323 -2.80 21.88 -6.91
C SER A 323 -3.07 22.59 -5.60
N ILE A 324 -3.70 23.77 -5.71
CA ILE A 324 -4.20 24.53 -4.57
C ILE A 324 -5.67 24.84 -4.88
N GLU A 325 -6.55 24.45 -3.97
CA GLU A 325 -7.99 24.70 -4.07
C GLU A 325 -8.28 26.19 -4.24
N GLY A 326 -9.11 26.53 -5.23
CA GLY A 326 -9.46 27.88 -5.62
C GLY A 326 -8.41 28.64 -6.45
N VAL A 327 -7.22 28.05 -6.69
CA VAL A 327 -6.13 28.71 -7.44
C VAL A 327 -5.88 28.05 -8.79
N GLY A 328 -5.86 26.71 -8.82
CA GLY A 328 -5.61 25.94 -10.04
C GLY A 328 -4.69 24.74 -9.82
N SER A 329 -4.37 24.04 -10.92
CA SER A 329 -3.60 22.79 -10.86
C SER A 329 -2.48 22.74 -11.90
N HIS A 330 -1.45 21.97 -11.60
CA HIS A 330 -0.28 21.71 -12.43
C HIS A 330 -0.09 20.20 -12.56
N PHE A 331 -0.28 19.68 -13.77
CA PHE A 331 -0.02 18.28 -14.10
C PHE A 331 1.28 18.17 -14.88
N THR A 332 2.26 17.44 -14.33
CA THR A 332 3.60 17.35 -14.90
C THR A 332 3.92 15.92 -15.35
N LEU A 333 4.04 15.73 -16.66
CA LEU A 333 4.52 14.52 -17.31
C LEU A 333 6.05 14.56 -17.39
N LYS A 334 6.71 13.54 -16.86
CA LYS A 334 8.16 13.35 -16.87
C LYS A 334 8.53 12.22 -17.84
N LEU A 335 9.40 12.49 -18.81
CA LEU A 335 9.90 11.53 -19.81
C LEU A 335 11.42 11.55 -19.90
N LYS A 336 12.03 10.41 -20.21
CA LYS A 336 13.49 10.28 -20.31
C LYS A 336 13.98 10.77 -21.66
N LYS A 337 15.09 11.51 -21.69
CA LYS A 337 15.75 11.92 -22.94
C LYS A 337 16.23 10.69 -23.72
N PHE A 338 16.12 10.76 -25.04
CA PHE A 338 16.77 9.83 -25.95
C PHE A 338 18.26 10.21 -26.02
N LYS A 339 19.14 9.25 -25.79
CA LYS A 339 20.60 9.46 -25.82
C LYS A 339 21.16 9.30 -27.21
#